data_AF-A0A9C7TGN9-F1
#
_entry.id   AF-A0A9C7TGN9-F1
#
_cell.length_a   1.000
_cell.length_b   1.000
_cell.length_c   1.000
_cell.angle_alpha   90.00
_cell.angle_beta   90.00
_cell.angle_gamma   90.00
#
_symmetry.space_group_name_H-M   'P 1'
#
loop_
_entity.id
_entity.type
_entity.pdbx_description
1 polymer ?
#
loop_
_entity_poly.entity_id
_entity_poly.type
_entity_poly.pdbx_seq_one_letter_code
_entity_poly.pdbx_strand_id
1 'polypeptide(L)'
;MKAIIICVSVHHGNTKKVARAMAEVLGAEVLGPEEVEVERLQDYDLIGFGSGIYFERPHRRVLSFVEKLPALEGKGAFIFSTRGAGPA
;
A
#
# COMPACT_ATOMS: atom_id res chain seq x y z
N MET A 1 -11.41 -12.28 -7.46
CA MET A 1 -10.06 -11.70 -7.39
C MET A 1 -9.77 -11.40 -5.94
N LYS A 2 -8.69 -11.94 -5.38
CA LYS A 2 -8.27 -11.68 -4.01
C LYS A 2 -7.25 -10.54 -4.00
N ALA A 3 -7.52 -9.48 -3.26
CA ALA A 3 -6.71 -8.27 -3.27
C ALA A 3 -6.24 -7.88 -1.85
N ILE A 4 -5.07 -7.24 -1.79
CA ILE A 4 -4.51 -6.67 -0.56
C ILE A 4 -3.96 -5.28 -0.85
N ILE A 5 -4.11 -4.38 0.12
CA ILE A 5 -3.53 -3.04 0.09
C ILE A 5 -2.61 -2.88 1.29
N ILE A 6 -1.32 -2.68 1.00
CA ILE A 6 -0.27 -2.46 1.98
C ILE A 6 -0.07 -0.95 2.12
N CYS A 7 -0.48 -0.38 3.25
CA CYS A 7 -0.63 1.06 3.41
C CYS A 7 0.11 1.61 4.64
N VAL A 8 0.90 2.66 4.45
CA VAL A 8 1.50 3.44 5.54
C VAL A 8 0.90 4.85 5.58
N SER A 9 0.25 5.18 6.69
CA SER A 9 -0.36 6.49 6.93
C SER A 9 -0.06 6.95 8.36
N VAL A 10 0.87 7.88 8.52
CA VAL A 10 1.45 8.23 9.84
C VAL A 10 0.78 9.43 10.49
N HIS A 11 0.53 10.52 9.74
CA HIS A 11 0.07 11.78 10.35
C HIS A 11 -1.43 11.80 10.66
N HIS A 12 -2.27 11.91 9.62
CA HIS A 12 -3.72 12.11 9.78
C HIS A 12 -4.55 10.91 9.32
N GLY A 13 -3.90 9.80 8.97
CA GLY A 13 -4.58 8.61 8.45
C GLY A 13 -5.25 8.79 7.09
N ASN A 14 -5.03 9.90 6.39
CA ASN A 14 -5.70 10.20 5.12
C ASN A 14 -5.44 9.14 4.05
N THR A 15 -4.20 8.67 3.93
CA THR A 15 -3.84 7.56 3.04
C THR A 15 -4.61 6.30 3.40
N LYS A 16 -4.77 5.99 4.70
CA LYS A 16 -5.55 4.83 5.17
C LYS A 16 -7.03 4.97 4.86
N LYS A 17 -7.60 6.17 4.91
CA LYS A 17 -8.99 6.43 4.49
C LYS A 17 -9.19 6.14 3.00
N VAL A 18 -8.27 6.61 2.14
CA VAL A 18 -8.30 6.29 0.70
C VAL A 18 -8.13 4.78 0.47
N ALA A 19 -7.20 4.14 1.17
CA ALA A 19 -6.99 2.69 1.11
C ALA A 19 -8.27 1.92 1.45
N ARG A 20 -8.99 2.32 2.50
CA ARG A 20 -10.26 1.72 2.90
C ARG A 20 -11.35 1.88 1.84
N ALA A 21 -11.49 3.07 1.26
CA ALA A 21 -12.45 3.30 0.17
C ALA A 21 -12.15 2.43 -1.06
N MET A 22 -10.87 2.30 -1.43
CA MET A 22 -10.44 1.37 -2.50
C MET A 22 -10.74 -0.09 -2.12
N ALA A 23 -10.45 -0.48 -0.88
CA ALA A 23 -10.67 -1.83 -0.39
C ALA A 23 -12.14 -2.24 -0.35
N GLU A 24 -13.06 -1.33 -0.04
CA GLU A 24 -14.50 -1.58 -0.10
C GLU A 24 -14.98 -1.98 -1.50
N VAL A 25 -14.44 -1.33 -2.54
CA VAL A 25 -14.76 -1.66 -3.94
C VAL A 25 -14.08 -2.94 -4.39
N LEU A 26 -12.82 -3.15 -3.96
CA LEU A 26 -12.00 -4.29 -4.38
C LEU A 26 -12.26 -5.56 -3.56
N GLY A 27 -12.97 -5.47 -2.44
CA GLY A 27 -13.03 -6.56 -1.45
C GLY A 27 -11.67 -6.91 -0.87
N ALA A 28 -10.81 -5.90 -0.65
CA ALA A 28 -9.41 -6.09 -0.26
C ALA A 28 -9.17 -5.97 1.26
N GLU A 29 -8.12 -6.63 1.75
CA GLU A 29 -7.58 -6.34 3.09
C GLU A 29 -6.72 -5.07 3.07
N VAL A 30 -6.74 -4.27 4.14
CA VAL A 30 -5.84 -3.12 4.30
C VAL A 30 -4.93 -3.34 5.51
N LEU A 31 -3.65 -3.58 5.25
CA LEU A 31 -2.65 -3.91 6.26
C LEU A 31 -1.44 -2.97 6.15
N GLY A 32 -0.71 -2.78 7.24
CA GLY A 32 0.61 -2.17 7.24
C GLY A 32 1.68 -3.17 6.78
N PRO A 33 2.86 -2.69 6.33
CA PRO A 33 3.97 -3.57 5.95
C PRO A 33 4.39 -4.57 7.04
N GLU A 34 4.26 -4.20 8.32
CA GLU A 34 4.65 -5.02 9.46
C GLU A 34 3.62 -6.09 9.82
N GLU A 35 2.42 -6.03 9.22
CA GLU A 35 1.33 -6.98 9.44
C GLU A 35 1.26 -8.05 8.33
N VAL A 36 2.21 -8.03 7.39
CA VAL A 36 2.21 -8.88 6.19
C VAL A 36 3.52 -9.65 6.10
N GLU A 37 3.43 -10.98 6.15
CA GLU A 37 4.50 -11.87 5.71
C GLU A 37 4.57 -11.85 4.18
N VAL A 38 5.77 -11.64 3.61
CA VAL A 38 5.94 -11.41 2.17
C VAL A 38 5.52 -12.61 1.32
N GLU A 39 5.66 -13.83 1.86
CA GLU A 39 5.26 -15.08 1.21
C GLU A 39 3.75 -15.17 1.03
N ARG A 40 2.97 -14.57 1.95
CA ARG A 40 1.49 -14.54 1.88
C ARG A 40 1.00 -13.78 0.64
N LEU A 41 1.83 -12.94 0.02
CA LEU A 41 1.46 -12.20 -1.19
C LEU A 41 1.24 -13.09 -2.41
N GLN A 42 1.76 -14.32 -2.42
CA GLN A 42 1.51 -15.31 -3.46
C GLN A 42 0.02 -15.69 -3.56
N ASP A 43 -0.74 -15.56 -2.46
CA ASP A 43 -2.15 -15.91 -2.41
C ASP A 43 -3.07 -14.81 -2.99
N TYR A 44 -2.53 -13.66 -3.37
CA TYR A 44 -3.31 -12.54 -3.91
C TYR A 44 -3.13 -12.44 -5.42
N ASP A 45 -4.15 -11.91 -6.08
CA ASP A 45 -4.14 -11.61 -7.52
C ASP A 45 -3.73 -10.15 -7.77
N LEU A 46 -4.03 -9.26 -6.83
CA LEU A 46 -3.79 -7.82 -6.92
C LEU A 46 -3.19 -7.26 -5.62
N ILE A 47 -2.08 -6.53 -5.74
CA ILE A 47 -1.36 -5.95 -4.61
C ILE A 47 -1.27 -4.43 -4.77
N GLY A 48 -1.85 -3.69 -3.83
CA GLY A 48 -1.78 -2.23 -3.78
C GLY A 48 -0.73 -1.75 -2.78
N PHE A 49 0.05 -0.74 -3.15
CA PHE A 49 1.02 -0.09 -2.26
C PHE A 49 0.64 1.37 -2.03
N GLY A 50 0.35 1.71 -0.78
CA GLY A 50 -0.17 3.01 -0.37
C GLY A 50 0.76 3.76 0.57
N SER A 51 1.08 5.01 0.26
CA SER A 51 1.83 5.85 1.20
C SER A 51 1.42 7.31 1.20
N GLY A 52 1.49 7.94 2.36
CA GLY A 52 1.67 9.39 2.38
C GLY A 52 2.98 9.78 1.68
N ILE A 53 3.05 10.97 1.11
CA ILE A 53 4.31 11.55 0.65
C ILE A 53 4.90 12.38 1.79
N TYR A 54 6.10 12.00 2.23
CA TYR A 54 6.87 12.59 3.32
C TYR A 54 8.21 13.04 2.74
N PHE A 55 8.54 14.33 2.83
CA PHE A 55 9.75 14.89 2.21
C PHE A 55 9.91 14.45 0.75
N GLU A 56 8.84 14.62 -0.03
CA GLU A 56 8.76 14.30 -1.47
C GLU A 56 8.90 12.82 -1.83
N ARG A 57 8.85 11.90 -0.85
CA ARG A 57 8.99 10.46 -1.10
C ARG A 57 7.91 9.64 -0.39
N PRO A 58 7.58 8.43 -0.88
CA PRO A 58 6.81 7.47 -0.09
C PRO A 58 7.50 7.16 1.24
N HIS A 59 6.72 6.78 2.25
CA HIS A 59 7.26 6.39 3.54
C HIS A 59 8.24 5.22 3.38
N ARG A 60 9.41 5.32 4.04
CA ARG A 60 10.48 4.31 3.97
C ARG A 60 10.00 2.90 4.26
N ARG A 61 9.07 2.73 5.21
CA ARG A 61 8.45 1.42 5.52
C ARG A 61 7.82 0.72 4.31
N VAL A 62 7.15 1.43 3.40
CA VAL A 62 6.60 0.82 2.17
C VAL A 62 7.73 0.47 1.22
N LEU A 63 8.71 1.37 1.05
CA LEU A 63 9.85 1.14 0.15
C LEU A 63 10.66 -0.09 0.59
N SER A 64 11.03 -0.16 1.87
CA SER A 64 11.78 -1.29 2.44
C SER A 64 10.99 -2.59 2.46
N PHE A 65 9.66 -2.54 2.39
CA PHE A 65 8.84 -3.73 2.21
C PHE A 65 8.93 -4.22 0.78
N VAL A 66 8.76 -3.32 -0.20
CA VAL A 66 8.86 -3.64 -1.64
C VAL A 66 10.25 -4.19 -1.98
N GLU A 67 11.31 -3.62 -1.42
CA GLU A 67 12.70 -4.09 -1.60
C GLU A 67 12.93 -5.54 -1.16
N LYS A 68 12.10 -6.08 -0.26
CA LYS A 68 12.20 -7.44 0.27
C LYS A 68 11.33 -8.44 -0.48
N LEU A 69 10.50 -7.97 -1.42
CA LEU A 69 9.57 -8.86 -2.11
C LEU A 69 10.33 -9.82 -3.01
N PRO A 70 9.98 -11.12 -3.00
CA PRO A 70 10.42 -12.03 -4.04
C PRO A 70 9.81 -11.61 -5.38
N ALA A 71 10.29 -12.19 -6.48
CA ALA A 71 9.60 -12.07 -7.75
C ALA A 71 8.18 -12.66 -7.61
N LEU A 72 7.17 -11.85 -7.91
CA LEU A 72 5.75 -12.23 -7.88
C LEU A 72 5.22 -12.26 -9.32
N GLU A 73 5.33 -13.42 -9.97
CA GLU A 73 4.90 -13.59 -11.36
C GLU A 73 3.38 -13.63 -11.49
N GLY A 74 2.85 -13.04 -12.56
CA GLY A 74 1.42 -13.06 -12.89
C GLY A 74 0.52 -12.26 -11.94
N LYS A 75 1.08 -11.43 -11.06
CA LYS A 75 0.33 -10.60 -10.11
C LYS A 75 0.08 -9.20 -10.67
N GLY A 76 -1.13 -8.68 -10.50
CA GLY A 76 -1.42 -7.27 -10.72
C GLY A 76 -0.87 -6.43 -9.58
N ALA A 77 -0.39 -5.22 -9.88
CA ALA A 77 0.06 -4.28 -8.86
C ALA A 77 -0.40 -2.85 -9.16
N PHE A 78 -0.64 -2.06 -8.11
CA PHE A 78 -0.89 -0.63 -8.24
C PHE A 78 -0.24 0.15 -7.10
N ILE A 79 0.02 1.43 -7.35
CA ILE A 79 0.54 2.36 -6.36
C ILE A 79 -0.43 3.52 -6.20
N PHE A 80 -0.55 4.05 -4.98
CA PHE A 80 -1.25 5.29 -4.74
C PHE A 80 -0.57 6.07 -3.62
N SER A 81 -0.78 7.37 -3.62
CA SER A 81 -0.26 8.22 -2.57
C SER A 81 -1.17 9.39 -2.25
N THR A 82 -0.99 9.95 -1.06
CA THR A 82 -1.62 11.20 -0.65
C THR A 82 -0.52 12.17 -0.26
N ARG A 83 -0.62 13.42 -0.71
CA ARG A 83 0.30 14.50 -0.30
C ARG A 83 -0.51 15.63 0.30
N GLY A 84 -0.02 16.20 1.40
CA GLY A 84 -0.41 17.54 1.80
C GLY A 84 0.46 18.54 1.04
N ALA A 85 -0.14 19.41 0.24
CA ALA A 85 0.54 20.57 -0.30
C ALA A 85 -0.12 21.81 0.32
N GLY A 86 0.68 22.68 0.94
CA GLY A 86 0.25 24.05 1.15
C GLY A 86 0.07 24.75 -0.22
N PRO A 87 -0.63 25.89 -0.28
CA PRO A 87 -0.69 26.67 -1.51
C PRO A 87 0.74 26.95 -2.01
N ALA A 88 0.94 26.73 -3.31
CA ALA A 88 2.19 27.03 -4.01
C ALA A 88 2.41 28.54 -4.11
#